data_AF-A0AAW3RF79-F1
#
_entry.id   AF-A0AAW3RF79-F1
#
_cell.length_a   1.000
_cell.length_b   1.000
_cell.length_c   1.000
_cell.angle_alpha   90.00
_cell.angle_beta   90.00
_cell.angle_gamma   90.00
#
_symmetry.space_group_name_H-M   'P 1'
#
loop_
_entity.id
_entity.type
_entity.pdbx_description
1 polymer ?
#
loop_
_entity_poly.entity_id
_entity_poly.type
_entity_poly.pdbx_seq_one_letter_code
_entity_poly.pdbx_strand_id
1 'polypeptide(L)'
;MANNRLSNSKANMTLGEYLMYWIDNLKVNVKVDTIQIHRRNIRFYINPRIGDYQLKDYSFNVHQKFINNLFMEEGAGRSKHGYGWNTVQSINQTLSNALEKAVRLDYIKVNPTRHVEFNRKYRHEVRKMRYFTKEQTDKFL
;
A
#
# COMPACT_ATOMS: atom_id res chain seq x y z
N MET A 1 -25.57 -17.75 -25.14
CA MET A 1 -25.19 -16.39 -24.73
C MET A 1 -25.33 -16.24 -23.21
N ALA A 2 -24.30 -16.60 -22.42
CA ALA A 2 -24.44 -16.69 -20.96
C ALA A 2 -23.23 -16.15 -20.16
N ASN A 3 -22.47 -15.18 -20.69
CA ASN A 3 -21.27 -14.65 -20.03
C ASN A 3 -21.28 -13.13 -19.86
N ASN A 4 -22.33 -12.55 -19.27
CA ASN A 4 -22.27 -11.13 -18.89
C ASN A 4 -23.02 -10.76 -17.60
N ARG A 5 -23.29 -11.72 -16.70
CA ARG A 5 -23.97 -11.45 -15.42
C ARG A 5 -23.05 -11.50 -14.19
N LEU A 6 -21.80 -11.93 -14.33
CA LEU A 6 -20.82 -12.00 -13.24
C LEU A 6 -19.95 -10.73 -13.10
N SER A 7 -19.99 -9.78 -14.06
CA SER A 7 -19.19 -8.54 -14.01
C SER A 7 -19.81 -7.47 -13.10
N ASN A 8 -21.13 -7.46 -12.91
CA ASN A 8 -21.82 -6.34 -12.26
C ASN A 8 -21.91 -6.43 -10.73
N SER A 9 -21.73 -7.62 -10.14
CA SER A 9 -21.80 -7.80 -8.67
C SER A 9 -20.49 -7.44 -7.96
N LYS A 10 -19.34 -7.47 -8.66
CA LYS A 10 -18.01 -7.20 -8.10
C LYS A 10 -17.64 -5.70 -8.09
N ALA A 11 -18.39 -4.85 -8.78
CA ALA A 11 -18.15 -3.40 -8.78
C ALA A 11 -18.73 -2.68 -7.53
N ASN A 12 -19.55 -3.36 -6.74
CA ASN A 12 -20.15 -2.83 -5.50
C ASN A 12 -19.45 -3.36 -4.24
N MET A 13 -18.19 -3.76 -4.34
CA MET A 13 -17.39 -4.13 -3.17
C MET A 13 -16.62 -2.92 -2.63
N THR A 14 -16.33 -2.95 -1.34
CA THR A 14 -15.46 -1.96 -0.72
C THR A 14 -14.00 -2.17 -1.12
N LEU A 15 -13.18 -1.15 -0.95
CA LEU A 15 -11.74 -1.22 -1.18
C LEU A 15 -11.11 -2.29 -0.28
N GLY A 16 -11.53 -2.38 0.98
CA GLY A 16 -11.05 -3.37 1.93
C GLY A 16 -11.38 -4.81 1.49
N GLU A 17 -12.61 -5.06 1.05
CA GLU A 17 -13.03 -6.36 0.51
C GLU A 17 -12.23 -6.73 -0.73
N TYR A 18 -12.06 -5.79 -1.66
CA TYR A 18 -11.26 -5.99 -2.86
C TYR A 18 -9.81 -6.34 -2.52
N LEU A 19 -9.20 -5.65 -1.57
CA LEU A 19 -7.81 -5.87 -1.18
C LEU A 19 -7.60 -7.24 -0.54
N MET A 20 -8.55 -7.72 0.26
CA MET A 20 -8.54 -9.08 0.80
C MET A 20 -8.70 -10.12 -0.31
N TYR A 21 -9.66 -9.92 -1.22
CA TYR A 21 -9.83 -10.80 -2.38
C TYR A 21 -8.56 -10.85 -3.25
N TRP A 22 -7.96 -9.69 -3.51
CA TRP A 22 -6.75 -9.57 -4.31
C TRP A 22 -5.57 -10.31 -3.70
N ILE A 23 -5.35 -10.17 -2.39
CA ILE A 23 -4.21 -10.82 -1.74
C ILE A 23 -4.38 -12.33 -1.62
N ASP A 24 -5.62 -12.81 -1.42
CA ASP A 24 -5.91 -14.23 -1.25
C ASP A 24 -6.00 -14.98 -2.58
N ASN A 25 -6.56 -14.36 -3.63
CA ASN A 25 -6.95 -15.05 -4.85
C ASN A 25 -6.18 -14.61 -6.10
N LEU A 26 -5.69 -13.38 -6.14
CA LEU A 26 -5.06 -12.81 -7.34
C LEU A 26 -3.53 -12.72 -7.26
N LYS A 27 -2.97 -12.84 -6.05
CA LYS A 27 -1.53 -12.69 -5.78
C LYS A 27 -0.82 -14.02 -5.52
N VAL A 28 -1.01 -14.96 -6.45
CA VAL A 28 -0.58 -16.38 -6.30
C VAL A 28 0.94 -16.59 -6.48
N ASN A 29 1.61 -15.79 -7.31
CA ASN A 29 3.02 -16.00 -7.68
C ASN A 29 3.99 -15.03 -6.99
N VAL A 30 3.94 -14.90 -5.67
CA VAL A 30 4.79 -13.96 -4.92
C VAL A 30 5.37 -14.63 -3.67
N LYS A 31 6.62 -14.29 -3.33
CA LYS A 31 7.27 -14.73 -2.09
C LYS A 31 6.38 -14.45 -0.87
N VAL A 32 6.35 -15.41 0.05
CA VAL A 32 5.53 -15.36 1.27
C VAL A 32 5.74 -14.05 2.05
N ASP A 33 6.99 -13.60 2.21
CA ASP A 33 7.31 -12.35 2.91
C ASP A 33 6.62 -11.13 2.31
N THR A 34 6.55 -11.05 0.98
CA THR A 34 5.89 -9.94 0.29
C THR A 34 4.38 -9.98 0.49
N ILE A 35 3.78 -11.18 0.52
CA ILE A 35 2.36 -11.35 0.86
C ILE A 35 2.12 -10.89 2.30
N GLN A 36 2.98 -11.24 3.25
CA GLN A 36 2.84 -10.82 4.64
C GLN A 36 2.93 -9.29 4.78
N ILE A 37 3.85 -8.64 4.07
CA ILE A 37 3.94 -7.17 4.03
C ILE A 37 2.63 -6.56 3.50
N HIS A 38 2.09 -7.09 2.40
CA HIS A 38 0.82 -6.59 1.87
C HIS A 38 -0.35 -6.82 2.83
N ARG A 39 -0.47 -8.01 3.45
CA ARG A 39 -1.52 -8.31 4.45
C ARG A 39 -1.43 -7.35 5.63
N ARG A 40 -0.22 -7.13 6.15
CA ARG A 40 0.03 -6.17 7.21
C ARG A 40 -0.41 -4.76 6.79
N ASN A 41 -0.04 -4.33 5.59
CA ASN A 41 -0.38 -3.00 5.11
C ASN A 41 -1.90 -2.83 4.95
N ILE A 42 -2.58 -3.83 4.41
CA ILE A 42 -4.04 -3.85 4.25
C ILE A 42 -4.71 -3.76 5.63
N ARG A 43 -4.34 -4.66 6.55
CA ARG A 43 -5.01 -4.77 7.85
C ARG A 43 -4.81 -3.57 8.76
N PHE A 44 -3.59 -3.04 8.87
CA PHE A 44 -3.26 -2.03 9.88
C PHE A 44 -3.27 -0.59 9.35
N TYR A 45 -2.96 -0.40 8.07
CA TYR A 45 -2.84 0.94 7.50
C TYR A 45 -4.03 1.32 6.63
N ILE A 46 -4.47 0.41 5.76
CA ILE A 46 -5.47 0.72 4.74
C ILE A 46 -6.89 0.56 5.27
N ASN A 47 -7.25 -0.65 5.74
CA ASN A 47 -8.62 -0.95 6.17
C ASN A 47 -9.18 0.04 7.21
N PRO A 48 -8.44 0.39 8.29
CA PRO A 48 -8.96 1.30 9.30
C PRO A 48 -9.22 2.74 8.83
N ARG A 49 -8.71 3.12 7.66
CA ARG A 49 -8.75 4.52 7.18
C ARG A 49 -9.57 4.68 5.90
N ILE A 50 -9.40 3.76 4.95
CA ILE A 50 -10.01 3.85 3.63
C ILE A 50 -10.64 2.52 3.18
N GLY A 51 -10.71 1.52 4.05
CA GLY A 51 -11.27 0.20 3.72
C GLY A 51 -12.73 0.27 3.28
N ASP A 52 -13.52 1.15 3.90
CA ASP A 52 -14.96 1.25 3.70
C ASP A 52 -15.36 2.05 2.43
N TYR A 53 -14.38 2.66 1.74
CA TYR A 53 -14.65 3.31 0.46
C TYR A 53 -15.11 2.29 -0.57
N GLN A 54 -16.13 2.64 -1.34
CA GLN A 54 -16.50 1.87 -2.51
C GLN A 54 -15.35 1.86 -3.52
N LEU A 55 -14.99 0.69 -4.04
CA LEU A 55 -13.85 0.55 -4.96
C LEU A 55 -13.97 1.48 -6.18
N LYS A 56 -15.18 1.62 -6.71
CA LYS A 56 -15.51 2.49 -7.86
C LYS A 56 -15.40 3.99 -7.57
N ASP A 57 -15.59 4.39 -6.31
CA ASP A 57 -15.61 5.80 -5.89
C ASP A 57 -14.24 6.25 -5.33
N TYR A 58 -13.27 5.33 -5.25
CA TYR A 58 -11.95 5.63 -4.75
C TYR A 58 -11.13 6.43 -5.79
N SER A 59 -11.04 7.74 -5.56
CA SER A 59 -10.41 8.69 -6.48
C SER A 59 -8.98 9.07 -6.08
N PHE A 60 -8.23 9.64 -7.03
CA PHE A 60 -6.88 10.18 -6.80
C PHE A 60 -6.85 11.19 -5.64
N ASN A 61 -7.84 12.09 -5.55
CA ASN A 61 -7.91 13.09 -4.49
C ASN A 61 -8.06 12.47 -3.10
N VAL A 62 -8.88 11.42 -2.98
CA VAL A 62 -9.03 10.66 -1.73
C VAL A 62 -7.72 9.96 -1.38
N HIS A 63 -7.08 9.35 -2.38
CA HIS A 63 -5.79 8.68 -2.19
C HIS A 63 -4.66 9.63 -1.77
N GLN A 64 -4.56 10.81 -2.39
CA GLN A 64 -3.57 11.82 -2.03
C GLN A 64 -3.78 12.33 -0.60
N LYS A 65 -5.02 12.58 -0.19
CA LYS A 65 -5.35 12.93 1.20
C LYS A 65 -4.96 11.81 2.16
N PHE A 66 -5.25 10.56 1.82
CA PHE A 66 -4.83 9.40 2.62
C PHE A 66 -3.31 9.35 2.81
N ILE A 67 -2.52 9.51 1.73
CA ILE A 67 -1.06 9.51 1.81
C ILE A 67 -0.55 10.67 2.67
N ASN A 68 -1.11 11.87 2.53
CA ASN A 68 -0.74 13.02 3.35
C ASN A 68 -1.06 12.81 4.83
N ASN A 69 -2.21 12.21 5.15
CA ASN A 69 -2.61 11.92 6.51
C ASN A 69 -1.67 10.91 7.18
N LEU A 70 -1.20 9.89 6.47
CA LEU A 70 -0.23 8.93 7.02
C LEU A 70 1.06 9.61 7.50
N PHE A 71 1.48 10.70 6.86
CA PHE A 71 2.66 11.46 7.26
C PHE A 71 2.42 12.39 8.46
N MET A 72 1.17 12.67 8.82
CA MET A 72 0.80 13.64 9.85
C MET A 72 0.06 13.00 11.05
N GLU A 73 -0.16 11.69 11.01
CA GLU A 73 -0.96 11.00 12.01
C GLU A 73 -0.26 10.96 13.38
N GLU A 74 -0.86 11.62 14.38
CA GLU A 74 -0.35 11.65 15.74
C GLU A 74 -0.45 10.28 16.41
N GLY A 75 0.55 9.94 17.24
CA GLY A 75 0.66 8.62 17.87
C GLY A 75 1.11 7.50 16.92
N ALA A 76 1.21 7.77 15.62
CA ALA A 76 1.66 6.81 14.62
C ALA A 76 3.18 6.88 14.36
N GLY A 77 3.74 5.76 13.91
CA GLY A 77 5.15 5.64 13.53
C GLY A 77 6.13 5.67 14.70
N ARG A 78 7.42 5.58 14.39
CA ARG A 78 8.49 5.56 15.42
C ARG A 78 8.66 6.92 16.12
N SER A 79 8.38 8.01 15.42
CA SER A 79 8.46 9.37 15.95
C SER A 79 7.22 9.79 16.72
N LYS A 80 6.13 9.00 16.68
CA LYS A 80 4.78 9.37 17.19
C LYS A 80 4.14 10.59 16.51
N HIS A 81 4.69 11.04 15.38
CA HIS A 81 4.21 12.21 14.63
C HIS A 81 4.05 11.84 13.13
N GLY A 82 3.57 10.62 12.86
CA GLY A 82 3.35 10.09 11.51
C GLY A 82 4.28 8.96 11.12
N TYR A 83 3.92 8.28 10.02
CA TYR A 83 4.70 7.18 9.47
C TYR A 83 5.92 7.68 8.67
N GLY A 84 7.02 6.91 8.74
CA GLY A 84 8.22 7.21 7.98
C GLY A 84 8.02 7.00 6.47
N TRP A 85 8.81 7.70 5.66
CA TRP A 85 8.74 7.68 4.20
C TRP A 85 8.64 6.29 3.59
N ASN A 86 9.52 5.37 4.01
CA ASN A 86 9.54 4.01 3.47
C ASN A 86 8.25 3.24 3.81
N THR A 87 7.63 3.51 4.95
CA THR A 87 6.37 2.88 5.35
C THR A 87 5.24 3.38 4.45
N VAL A 88 5.13 4.70 4.27
CA VAL A 88 4.10 5.30 3.41
C VAL A 88 4.27 4.86 1.95
N GLN A 89 5.52 4.78 1.47
CA GLN A 89 5.83 4.26 0.14
C GLN A 89 5.44 2.78 -0.01
N SER A 90 5.68 1.94 1.01
CA SER A 90 5.26 0.53 1.01
C SER A 90 3.73 0.37 0.98
N ILE A 91 3.01 1.22 1.72
CA ILE A 91 1.55 1.26 1.71
C ILE A 91 1.04 1.63 0.31
N ASN A 92 1.59 2.70 -0.28
CA ASN A 92 1.23 3.08 -1.66
C ASN A 92 1.54 1.96 -2.66
N GLN A 93 2.69 1.31 -2.56
CA GLN A 93 3.04 0.20 -3.45
C GLN A 93 2.05 -0.96 -3.34
N THR A 94 1.54 -1.22 -2.14
CA THR A 94 0.51 -2.25 -1.91
C THR A 94 -0.77 -1.91 -2.65
N LEU A 95 -1.27 -0.67 -2.48
CA LEU A 95 -2.46 -0.18 -3.18
C LEU A 95 -2.26 -0.14 -4.69
N SER A 96 -1.13 0.39 -5.15
CA SER A 96 -0.81 0.49 -6.57
C SER A 96 -0.84 -0.87 -7.26
N ASN A 97 -0.20 -1.88 -6.66
CA ASN A 97 -0.22 -3.23 -7.20
C ASN A 97 -1.63 -3.84 -7.23
N ALA A 98 -2.45 -3.56 -6.22
CA ALA A 98 -3.82 -4.06 -6.14
C ALA A 98 -4.74 -3.37 -7.15
N LEU A 99 -4.72 -2.04 -7.22
CA LEU A 99 -5.58 -1.25 -8.09
C LEU A 99 -5.17 -1.38 -9.57
N GLU A 100 -3.89 -1.61 -9.86
CA GLU A 100 -3.45 -1.97 -11.21
C GLU A 100 -4.11 -3.28 -11.68
N LYS A 101 -4.28 -4.26 -10.79
CA LYS A 101 -5.01 -5.48 -11.09
C LYS A 101 -6.52 -5.21 -11.24
N ALA A 102 -7.07 -4.28 -10.46
CA ALA A 102 -8.48 -3.88 -10.55
C ALA A 102 -8.79 -3.25 -11.91
N VAL A 103 -7.88 -2.41 -12.43
CA VAL A 103 -7.97 -1.85 -13.79
C VAL A 103 -7.95 -2.96 -14.84
N ARG A 104 -7.03 -3.93 -14.73
CA ARG A 104 -6.96 -5.06 -15.69
C ARG A 104 -8.20 -5.97 -15.65
N LEU A 105 -8.90 -6.01 -14.52
CA LEU A 105 -10.15 -6.74 -14.35
C LEU A 105 -11.38 -5.89 -14.68
N ASP A 106 -11.19 -4.65 -15.14
CA ASP A 106 -12.23 -3.69 -15.49
C ASP A 106 -13.17 -3.32 -14.31
N TYR A 107 -12.66 -3.39 -13.08
CA TYR A 107 -13.42 -2.96 -11.88
C TYR A 107 -13.37 -1.44 -11.71
N ILE A 108 -12.27 -0.82 -12.15
CA ILE A 108 -12.07 0.63 -12.16
C ILE A 108 -11.41 1.03 -13.46
N LYS A 109 -11.67 2.26 -13.94
CA LYS A 109 -11.13 2.73 -15.22
C LYS A 109 -9.67 3.18 -15.13
N VAL A 110 -9.29 3.76 -14.00
CA VAL A 110 -7.97 4.38 -13.80
C VAL A 110 -7.47 4.02 -12.41
N ASN A 111 -6.16 3.79 -12.29
CA ASN A 111 -5.52 3.55 -11.01
C ASN A 111 -5.25 4.88 -10.27
N PRO A 112 -5.94 5.16 -9.14
CA PRO A 112 -5.82 6.42 -8.41
C PRO A 112 -4.52 6.58 -7.62
N THR A 113 -3.68 5.54 -7.54
CA THR A 113 -2.36 5.65 -6.90
C THR A 113 -1.28 6.12 -7.87
N ARG A 114 -1.58 6.18 -9.18
CA ARG A 114 -0.63 6.67 -10.18
C ARG A 114 -0.42 8.17 -9.97
N HIS A 115 0.83 8.60 -10.05
CA HIS A 115 1.24 10.01 -9.86
C HIS A 115 1.01 10.58 -8.46
N VAL A 116 0.85 9.74 -7.44
CA VAL A 116 0.74 10.24 -6.06
C VAL A 116 2.03 10.95 -5.64
N GLU A 117 1.88 12.12 -5.04
CA GLU A 117 3.01 12.92 -4.58
C GLU A 117 3.32 12.60 -3.12
N PHE A 118 4.59 12.36 -2.84
CA PHE A 118 5.07 12.13 -1.48
C PHE A 118 5.82 13.36 -0.99
N ASN A 119 5.49 13.81 0.23
CA ASN A 119 6.06 15.03 0.78
C ASN A 119 7.55 14.87 1.13
N ARG A 120 8.41 15.47 0.29
CA ARG A 120 9.88 15.33 0.33
C ARG A 120 10.49 15.66 1.69
N LYS A 121 9.84 16.45 2.54
CA LYS A 121 10.31 16.76 3.90
C LYS A 121 10.46 15.53 4.79
N TYR A 122 9.73 14.45 4.50
CA TYR A 122 9.81 13.20 5.26
C TYR A 122 10.80 12.20 4.66
N ARG A 123 11.39 12.51 3.49
CA ARG A 123 12.38 11.64 2.86
C ARG A 123 13.58 11.53 3.79
N HIS A 124 13.94 10.30 4.13
CA HIS A 124 15.14 10.06 4.92
C HIS A 124 16.37 10.50 4.13
N GLU A 125 17.29 11.19 4.78
CA GLU A 125 18.65 11.34 4.26
C GLU A 125 19.27 9.96 4.11
N VAL A 126 20.00 9.74 3.00
CA VAL A 126 20.68 8.47 2.75
C VAL A 126 21.71 8.27 3.85
N ARG A 127 21.39 7.43 4.84
CA ARG A 127 22.36 7.03 5.86
C ARG A 127 23.51 6.33 5.14
N LYS A 128 24.70 6.92 5.19
CA LYS A 128 25.93 6.24 4.71
C LYS A 128 26.00 4.89 5.40
N MET A 129 25.99 3.81 4.60
CA MET A 129 26.09 2.45 5.10
C MET A 129 27.42 2.34 5.86
N ARG A 130 27.35 2.11 7.17
CA ARG A 130 28.52 1.83 7.98
C ARG A 130 28.86 0.35 7.78
N TYR A 131 30.03 0.08 7.23
CA TYR A 131 30.60 -1.25 7.16
C TYR A 131 31.62 -1.41 8.28
N PHE A 132 31.78 -2.63 8.79
CA PHE A 132 32.83 -2.91 9.77
C PHE A 132 34.19 -2.81 9.09
N THR A 133 35.15 -2.18 9.77
CA THR A 133 36.56 -2.28 9.37
C THR A 133 37.13 -3.62 9.84
N LYS A 134 38.24 -4.05 9.24
CA LYS A 134 38.92 -5.31 9.60
C LYS A 134 39.16 -5.42 11.11
N GLU A 135 39.66 -4.35 11.73
CA GLU A 135 39.91 -4.25 13.18
C GLU A 135 38.64 -4.37 14.02
N GLN A 136 37.50 -3.91 13.52
CA GLN A 136 36.22 -4.06 14.20
C GLN A 136 35.70 -5.49 14.08
N THR A 137 35.89 -6.14 12.93
CA THR A 137 35.51 -7.55 12.73
C THR A 137 36.27 -8.47 13.66
N ASP A 138 37.58 -8.25 13.84
CA ASP A 138 38.43 -9.05 14.73
C ASP A 138 38.06 -8.88 16.23
N LYS A 139 37.25 -7.88 16.56
CA LYS A 139 36.72 -7.66 17.93
C LYS A 139 35.37 -8.37 18.17
N PHE A 140 34.70 -8.82 17.11
CA PHE A 140 33.42 -9.53 17.19
C PHE A 140 33.54 -11.05 17.02
N LEU A 141 34.65 -11.53 16.45
CA LEU A 141 35.02 -12.95 16.31
C LEU A 141 35.97 -13.39 17.41
#